data_AF-A0A2G9U8R0-F1
#
_entry.id   AF-A0A2G9U8R0-F1
#
_cell.length_a   1.000
_cell.length_b   1.000
_cell.length_c   1.000
_cell.angle_alpha   90.00
_cell.angle_beta   90.00
_cell.angle_gamma   90.00
#
_symmetry.space_group_name_H-M   'P 1'
#
loop_
_entity.id
_entity.type
_entity.pdbx_description
1 polymer ?
#
loop_
_entity_poly.entity_id
_entity_poly.type
_entity_poly.pdbx_seq_one_letter_code
_entity_poly.pdbx_strand_id
1 'polypeptide(L)'
;MPAVGQGAQTAIQECQYQFKSNRWNCSTPYGSGIVGPIHKLGTREAAFTYAILSAGVTHEIGRRCKQGLLASCGCSDEAKPKNVADDWTWGGCGDNVDYGYRFAKSDIHTSFHFNSSTKFPAR
;
A
#
# COMPACT_ATOMS: atom_id res chain seq x y z
N MET A 1 -4.77 -3.29 13.59
CA MET A 1 -5.24 -4.17 12.51
C MET A 1 -4.08 -5.02 12.00
N PRO A 2 -4.08 -6.36 12.18
CA PRO A 2 -2.96 -7.23 11.77
C PRO A 2 -2.71 -7.23 10.25
N ALA A 3 -3.75 -7.00 9.43
CA ALA A 3 -3.63 -6.91 7.97
C ALA A 3 -2.71 -5.75 7.51
N VAL A 4 -2.76 -4.62 8.20
CA VAL A 4 -1.92 -3.44 7.88
C VAL A 4 -0.45 -3.74 8.19
N GLY A 5 -0.18 -4.36 9.34
CA GLY A 5 1.18 -4.73 9.73
C GLY A 5 1.82 -5.71 8.76
N GLN A 6 1.06 -6.72 8.30
CA GLN A 6 1.55 -7.68 7.32
C GLN A 6 1.78 -7.06 5.94
N GLY A 7 0.82 -6.28 5.41
CA GLY A 7 1.00 -5.60 4.13
C GLY A 7 2.19 -4.64 4.13
N ALA A 8 2.42 -3.96 5.26
CA ALA A 8 3.55 -3.08 5.42
C ALA A 8 4.90 -3.84 5.56
N GLN A 9 4.92 -5.00 6.22
CA GLN A 9 6.11 -5.88 6.25
C GLN A 9 6.48 -6.40 4.85
N THR A 10 5.49 -6.88 4.10
CA THR A 10 5.70 -7.34 2.72
C THR A 10 6.21 -6.19 1.83
N ALA A 11 5.65 -4.99 1.96
CA ALA A 11 6.13 -3.82 1.24
C ALA A 11 7.60 -3.47 1.54
N ILE A 12 8.04 -3.59 2.80
CA ILE A 12 9.44 -3.36 3.16
C ILE A 12 10.37 -4.44 2.59
N GLN A 13 9.94 -5.70 2.60
CA GLN A 13 10.71 -6.79 1.98
C GLN A 13 10.91 -6.53 0.47
N GLU A 14 9.84 -6.12 -0.23
CA GLU A 14 9.93 -5.74 -1.64
C GLU A 14 10.80 -4.51 -1.87
N CYS A 15 10.70 -3.51 -0.99
CA CYS A 15 11.54 -2.32 -1.05
C CYS A 15 13.03 -2.67 -0.90
N GLN A 16 13.38 -3.54 0.05
CA GLN A 16 14.75 -4.04 0.22
C GLN A 16 15.22 -4.83 -1.00
N TYR A 17 14.34 -5.65 -1.57
CA TYR A 17 14.65 -6.41 -2.78
C TYR A 17 14.96 -5.50 -3.97
N GLN A 18 14.15 -4.46 -4.19
CA GLN A 18 14.34 -3.48 -5.28
C GLN A 18 15.61 -2.64 -5.08
N PHE A 19 15.95 -2.30 -3.84
CA PHE A 19 17.09 -1.42 -3.52
C PHE A 19 18.34 -2.16 -3.02
N LYS A 20 18.43 -3.48 -3.19
CA LYS A 20 19.54 -4.31 -2.70
C LYS A 20 20.93 -3.89 -3.19
N SER A 21 21.02 -3.32 -4.39
CA SER A 21 22.28 -2.85 -5.01
C SER A 21 22.49 -1.34 -4.90
N ASN A 22 21.60 -0.62 -4.21
CA ASN A 22 21.70 0.82 -4.02
C ASN A 22 22.39 1.15 -2.69
N ARG A 23 22.99 2.35 -2.61
CA ARG A 23 23.62 2.85 -1.38
C ARG A 23 22.63 2.94 -0.21
N TRP A 24 21.38 3.25 -0.50
CA TRP A 24 20.26 3.13 0.42
C TRP A 24 19.50 1.84 0.10
N ASN A 25 19.42 0.93 1.06
CA ASN A 25 18.91 -0.44 0.89
C ASN A 25 17.52 -0.66 1.49
N CYS A 26 16.78 0.40 1.80
CA CYS A 26 15.47 0.32 2.45
C CYS A 26 15.46 -0.45 3.79
N SER A 27 16.60 -0.51 4.50
CA SER A 27 16.64 -1.06 5.85
C SER A 27 15.94 -0.12 6.83
N THR A 28 14.89 -0.61 7.48
CA THR A 28 14.25 0.08 8.61
C THR A 28 15.04 -0.27 9.89
N PRO A 29 15.61 0.70 10.63
CA PRO A 29 16.25 0.43 11.90
C PRO A 29 15.27 -0.28 12.86
N TYR A 30 15.72 -1.37 13.49
CA TYR A 30 14.95 -2.06 14.53
C TYR A 30 14.43 -1.07 15.57
N GLY A 31 13.12 -1.07 15.80
CA GLY A 31 12.47 -0.21 16.81
C GLY A 31 12.04 1.18 16.33
N SER A 32 12.45 1.61 15.13
CA SER A 32 11.69 2.65 14.42
C SER A 32 10.49 1.97 13.77
N GLY A 33 9.27 2.48 13.99
CA GLY A 33 8.08 1.90 13.38
C GLY A 33 8.25 1.73 11.86
N ILE A 34 7.37 0.93 11.24
CA ILE A 34 7.38 0.68 9.78
C ILE A 34 7.37 2.00 8.98
N VAL A 35 6.87 3.07 9.60
CA VAL A 35 6.98 4.46 9.19
C VAL A 35 8.15 5.14 9.95
N GLY A 36 9.39 4.89 9.53
CA GLY A 36 10.59 5.43 10.18
C GLY A 36 10.82 6.94 9.94
N PRO A 37 11.90 7.53 10.50
CA PRO A 37 12.22 8.96 10.36
C PRO A 37 12.55 9.41 8.92
N ILE A 38 12.76 8.48 7.98
CA ILE A 38 12.94 8.78 6.55
C ILE A 38 11.75 9.57 6.01
N HIS A 39 10.54 9.34 6.51
CA HIS A 39 9.34 10.04 6.06
C HIS A 39 9.24 11.50 6.51
N LYS A 40 10.11 11.96 7.42
CA LYS A 40 10.21 13.39 7.78
C LYS A 40 11.07 14.17 6.79
N LEU A 41 11.88 13.49 5.98
CA LEU A 41 12.72 14.11 4.96
C LEU A 41 12.00 14.03 3.61
N GLY A 42 11.89 15.16 2.91
CA GLY A 42 11.31 15.23 1.57
C GLY A 42 12.23 14.66 0.48
N THR A 43 12.74 13.44 0.64
CA THR A 43 13.65 12.81 -0.33
C THR A 43 12.91 11.86 -1.27
N ARG A 44 13.59 11.44 -2.35
CA ARG A 44 13.01 10.51 -3.34
C ARG A 44 12.75 9.13 -2.72
N GLU A 45 13.60 8.71 -1.81
CA GLU A 45 13.49 7.44 -1.07
C GLU A 45 12.29 7.47 -0.11
N ALA A 46 12.00 8.62 0.50
CA ALA A 46 10.81 8.82 1.33
C ALA A 46 9.52 8.75 0.52
N ALA A 47 9.50 9.34 -0.68
CA ALA A 47 8.36 9.23 -1.59
C ALA A 47 8.15 7.79 -2.08
N PHE A 48 9.22 7.07 -2.40
CA PHE A 48 9.15 5.67 -2.81
C PHE A 48 8.64 4.76 -1.69
N THR A 49 9.16 4.92 -0.47
CA THR A 49 8.70 4.15 0.69
C THR A 49 7.23 4.39 0.99
N TYR A 50 6.74 5.63 0.87
CA TYR A 50 5.32 5.94 0.99
C TYR A 50 4.47 5.19 -0.05
N ALA A 51 4.90 5.21 -1.32
CA ALA A 51 4.20 4.54 -2.41
C ALA A 51 4.15 3.02 -2.21
N ILE A 52 5.29 2.38 -1.90
CA ILE A 52 5.35 0.92 -1.74
C ILE A 52 4.60 0.44 -0.49
N LEU A 53 4.65 1.19 0.62
CA LEU A 53 3.85 0.88 1.82
C LEU A 53 2.35 0.98 1.53
N SER A 54 1.92 2.02 0.81
CA SER A 54 0.53 2.18 0.38
C SER A 54 0.06 1.05 -0.53
N ALA A 55 0.91 0.65 -1.46
CA ALA A 55 0.64 -0.48 -2.34
C ALA A 55 0.53 -1.80 -1.56
N GLY A 56 1.45 -2.07 -0.63
CA GLY A 56 1.44 -3.32 0.15
C GLY A 56 0.24 -3.43 1.09
N VAL A 57 -0.15 -2.33 1.75
CA VAL A 57 -1.37 -2.30 2.57
C VAL A 57 -2.62 -2.50 1.70
N THR A 58 -2.71 -1.81 0.56
CA THR A 58 -3.83 -1.96 -0.38
C THR A 58 -3.96 -3.41 -0.89
N HIS A 59 -2.82 -4.01 -1.26
CA HIS A 59 -2.77 -5.39 -1.76
C HIS A 59 -3.22 -6.39 -0.70
N GLU A 60 -2.67 -6.29 0.51
CA GLU A 60 -2.98 -7.22 1.59
C GLU A 60 -4.44 -7.13 2.03
N ILE A 61 -4.98 -5.91 2.11
CA ILE A 61 -6.39 -5.70 2.45
C ILE A 61 -7.31 -6.22 1.35
N GLY A 62 -7.06 -5.87 0.07
CA GLY A 62 -7.87 -6.35 -1.04
C GLY A 62 -7.93 -7.88 -1.11
N ARG A 63 -6.80 -8.54 -0.83
CA ARG A 63 -6.71 -10.00 -0.76
C ARG A 63 -7.43 -10.59 0.46
N ARG A 64 -7.32 -9.95 1.62
CA ARG A 64 -8.04 -10.34 2.85
C ARG A 64 -9.56 -10.23 2.67
N CYS A 65 -10.02 -9.20 1.95
CA CYS A 65 -11.43 -9.03 1.58
C CYS A 65 -11.94 -10.20 0.73
N LYS A 66 -11.20 -10.56 -0.32
CA LYS A 66 -11.50 -11.72 -1.16
C LYS A 66 -11.57 -13.03 -0.38
N GLN A 67 -10.69 -13.21 0.61
CA GLN A 67 -10.65 -14.41 1.44
C GLN A 67 -11.73 -14.47 2.53
N GLY A 68 -12.53 -13.41 2.69
CA GLY A 68 -13.52 -13.31 3.76
C GLY A 68 -12.92 -13.19 5.16
N LEU A 69 -11.64 -12.80 5.26
CA LEU A 69 -10.93 -12.64 6.53
C LEU A 69 -11.23 -11.30 7.21
N LEU A 70 -11.89 -10.38 6.52
CA LEU A 70 -12.26 -9.07 7.04
C LEU A 70 -13.77 -8.88 6.92
N ALA A 71 -14.46 -8.69 8.04
CA ALA A 71 -15.92 -8.59 8.07
C ALA A 71 -16.48 -7.30 7.43
N SER A 72 -15.63 -6.29 7.21
CA SER A 72 -16.02 -4.97 6.70
C SER A 72 -15.99 -4.86 5.18
N CYS A 73 -15.52 -5.87 4.46
CA CYS A 73 -15.45 -5.88 2.99
C CYS A 73 -15.71 -7.28 2.44
N GLY A 74 -16.02 -7.36 1.14
CA GLY A 74 -16.22 -8.61 0.42
C GLY A 74 -15.42 -8.67 -0.88
N CYS A 75 -15.90 -9.48 -1.83
CA CYS A 75 -15.36 -9.52 -3.17
C CYS A 75 -15.40 -8.14 -3.82
N SER A 76 -14.57 -7.99 -4.83
CA SER A 76 -14.47 -6.77 -5.60
C SER A 76 -15.70 -6.61 -6.53
N ASP A 77 -16.22 -5.37 -6.65
CA ASP A 77 -17.46 -5.07 -7.39
C ASP A 77 -17.19 -4.69 -8.88
N GLU A 78 -16.02 -5.06 -9.42
CA GLU A 78 -15.66 -4.66 -10.79
C GLU A 78 -16.53 -5.36 -11.84
N ALA A 79 -17.15 -4.52 -12.66
CA ALA A 79 -17.90 -4.96 -13.83
C ALA A 79 -16.99 -5.67 -14.85
N LYS A 80 -17.59 -6.60 -15.61
CA LYS A 80 -16.93 -7.27 -16.74
C LYS A 80 -16.29 -6.20 -17.65
N PRO A 81 -14.98 -6.29 -17.91
CA PRO A 81 -14.31 -5.38 -18.84
C PRO A 81 -14.90 -5.52 -20.25
N LYS A 82 -15.08 -4.41 -20.96
CA LYS A 82 -15.67 -4.39 -22.32
C LYS A 82 -14.83 -5.12 -23.38
N ASN A 83 -13.57 -5.40 -23.08
CA ASN A 83 -12.60 -6.05 -23.95
C ASN A 83 -12.52 -7.58 -23.73
N VAL A 84 -13.38 -8.16 -22.90
CA VAL A 84 -13.45 -9.61 -22.70
C VAL A 84 -14.47 -10.17 -23.69
N ALA A 85 -14.03 -11.10 -24.54
CA ALA A 85 -14.88 -11.79 -25.51
C ALA A 85 -16.14 -12.36 -24.84
N ASP A 86 -17.24 -12.42 -25.58
CA ASP A 86 -18.51 -12.95 -25.05
C ASP A 86 -18.42 -14.45 -24.72
N ASP A 87 -17.51 -15.15 -25.38
CA ASP A 87 -17.16 -16.55 -25.16
C ASP A 87 -16.50 -16.78 -23.78
N TRP A 88 -16.04 -15.71 -23.12
CA TRP A 88 -15.46 -15.78 -21.78
C TRP A 88 -16.44 -15.23 -20.73
N THR A 89 -16.76 -16.10 -19.77
CA THR A 89 -17.45 -15.77 -18.52
C THR A 89 -16.54 -15.03 -17.55
N TRP A 90 -16.83 -13.75 -17.30
CA TRP A 90 -16.24 -12.98 -16.21
C TRP A 90 -16.94 -13.34 -14.90
N GLY A 91 -16.18 -13.75 -13.90
CA GLY A 91 -16.75 -14.15 -12.61
C GLY A 91 -15.70 -14.61 -11.61
N GLY A 92 -16.16 -15.02 -10.45
CA GLY A 92 -15.33 -15.34 -9.29
C GLY A 92 -15.21 -14.17 -8.31
N CYS A 93 -14.37 -14.34 -7.29
CA CYS A 93 -14.11 -13.32 -6.29
C CYS A 93 -12.75 -12.66 -6.59
N GLY A 94 -12.77 -11.41 -7.03
CA GLY A 94 -11.59 -10.58 -7.24
C GLY A 94 -11.11 -9.93 -5.94
N ASP A 95 -9.86 -9.45 -5.94
CA ASP A 95 -9.30 -8.68 -4.82
C ASP A 95 -9.95 -7.28 -4.79
N ASN A 96 -10.45 -6.86 -3.62
CA ASN A 96 -11.15 -5.58 -3.50
C ASN A 96 -10.15 -4.42 -3.35
N VAL A 97 -9.60 -3.98 -4.48
CA VAL A 97 -8.56 -2.94 -4.54
C VAL A 97 -9.12 -1.56 -4.17
N ASP A 98 -10.37 -1.25 -4.54
CA ASP A 98 -10.99 0.04 -4.18
C ASP A 98 -11.09 0.21 -2.66
N TYR A 99 -11.58 -0.82 -1.97
CA TYR A 99 -11.63 -0.81 -0.50
C TYR A 99 -10.23 -0.66 0.11
N GLY A 100 -9.26 -1.43 -0.38
CA GLY A 100 -7.87 -1.35 0.05
C GLY A 100 -7.25 0.03 -0.15
N TYR A 101 -7.53 0.69 -1.29
CA TYR A 101 -7.03 2.03 -1.60
C TYR A 101 -7.62 3.09 -0.66
N ARG A 102 -8.94 3.04 -0.43
CA ARG A 102 -9.62 3.98 0.48
C ARG A 102 -9.10 3.83 1.91
N PHE A 103 -8.87 2.59 2.34
CA PHE A 103 -8.25 2.30 3.62
C PHE A 103 -6.80 2.80 3.70
N ALA A 104 -5.96 2.46 2.72
CA ALA A 104 -4.56 2.90 2.70
C ALA A 104 -4.46 4.43 2.71
N LYS A 105 -5.34 5.12 1.97
CA LYS A 105 -5.41 6.58 1.99
C LYS A 105 -5.74 7.14 3.38
N SER A 106 -6.68 6.55 4.13
CA SER A 106 -7.00 7.02 5.49
C SER A 106 -5.89 6.73 6.49
N ASP A 107 -5.38 5.50 6.50
CA ASP A 107 -4.41 5.04 7.51
C ASP A 107 -3.04 5.67 7.31
N ILE A 108 -2.59 5.78 6.06
CA ILE A 108 -1.27 6.32 5.72
C ILE A 108 -1.32 7.85 5.73
N HIS A 109 -2.44 8.50 5.42
CA HIS A 109 -2.54 9.94 5.67
C HIS A 109 -2.50 10.27 7.17
N THR A 110 -3.20 9.50 8.01
CA THR A 110 -3.28 9.75 9.46
C THR A 110 -1.99 9.41 10.19
N SER A 111 -1.33 8.30 9.82
CA SER A 111 -0.04 7.88 10.40
C SER A 111 1.10 8.83 10.01
N PHE A 112 0.92 9.60 8.94
CA PHE A 112 1.86 10.59 8.44
C PHE A 112 1.23 11.97 8.65
N HIS A 113 1.21 12.45 9.89
CA HIS A 113 1.10 13.88 10.16
C HIS A 113 2.32 14.59 9.54
N PHE A 114 2.27 14.80 8.23
CA PHE A 114 2.99 15.88 7.57
C PHE A 114 2.46 17.13 8.26
N ASN A 115 3.30 17.80 9.05
CA ASN A 115 2.97 19.16 9.43
C ASN A 115 2.79 19.92 8.11
N SER A 116 1.56 20.31 7.79
CA SER A 116 1.15 21.05 6.60
C SER A 116 1.89 22.39 6.42
N SER A 117 2.78 22.73 7.35
CA SER A 117 3.70 23.87 7.29
C SER A 117 4.88 23.68 6.32
N THR A 118 5.21 22.48 5.85
CA THR A 118 6.21 22.31 4.78
C THR A 118 5.58 22.51 3.41
N LYS A 119 5.34 23.79 3.11
CA LYS A 119 4.98 24.28 1.77
C LYS A 119 6.03 23.77 0.78
N PHE A 120 5.66 22.83 -0.09
CA PHE A 120 6.50 22.45 -1.23
C PHE A 120 6.75 23.73 -2.06
N PRO A 121 7.99 24.19 -2.25
CA PRO A 121 8.24 25.16 -3.29
C PRO A 121 7.92 24.48 -4.62
N ALA A 122 6.84 24.95 -5.26
CA ALA A 122 6.61 24.69 -6.66
C ALA A 122 7.88 25.12 -7.40
N ARG A 123 8.45 24.20 -8.16
CA ARG A 123 9.56 24.51 -9.05
C ARG A 123 9.08 25.42 -10.18
#